data_AF-A0A8B7BBC7-F1
#
_entry.id   AF-A0A8B7BBC7-F1
#
_cell.length_a   1.000
_cell.length_b   1.000
_cell.length_c   1.000
_cell.angle_alpha   90.00
_cell.angle_beta   90.00
_cell.angle_gamma   90.00
#
_symmetry.space_group_name_H-M   'P 1'
#
loop_
_entity.id
_entity.type
_entity.pdbx_description
1 polymer ?
#
loop_
_entity_poly.entity_id
_entity_poly.type
_entity_poly.pdbx_seq_one_letter_code
_entity_poly.pdbx_strand_id
1 'polypeptide(L)'
;QDLVNLKRNNQDEKPCLLHLMCDPKGGEEIDSIGILSSARNMEVYLGEEYCGTSRGKSVCTVLDNSEHEKIILYKKYLKLKSSTHVCKIKLLSFGEKQCVFISKVVVHVRPVTASSSPCCPTLGSRIDLDGFQTIMESMGSKLSPGAQQMLDMIKFQQG
;
A
#
# COMPACT_ATOMS: atom_id res chain seq x y z
N GLN A 1 -19.98 -0.76 -23.18
CA GLN A 1 -18.80 -0.74 -22.27
C GLN A 1 -19.27 -1.44 -21.01
N ASP A 2 -18.79 -2.65 -20.77
CA ASP A 2 -19.39 -3.53 -19.78
C ASP A 2 -18.91 -3.14 -18.37
N LEU A 3 -19.85 -2.81 -17.49
CA LEU A 3 -19.59 -2.47 -16.10
C LEU A 3 -19.49 -3.75 -15.26
N VAL A 4 -18.45 -3.85 -14.45
CA VAL A 4 -18.37 -4.91 -13.43
C VAL A 4 -19.11 -4.45 -12.19
N ASN A 5 -20.13 -5.22 -11.79
CA ASN A 5 -20.89 -4.98 -10.56
C ASN A 5 -20.36 -5.90 -9.46
N LEU A 6 -19.81 -5.31 -8.39
CA LEU A 6 -19.45 -6.04 -7.18
C LEU A 6 -20.58 -5.90 -6.17
N LYS A 7 -21.28 -7.02 -5.92
CA LYS A 7 -22.36 -7.11 -4.93
C LYS A 7 -21.86 -7.67 -3.62
N ARG A 8 -22.37 -7.13 -2.51
CA ARG A 8 -22.09 -7.64 -1.17
C ARG A 8 -22.78 -8.99 -0.96
N ASN A 9 -22.05 -9.94 -0.37
CA ASN A 9 -22.60 -11.22 0.09
C ASN A 9 -22.47 -11.26 1.63
N ASN A 10 -23.57 -11.04 2.34
CA ASN A 10 -23.78 -11.03 3.81
C ASN A 10 -23.45 -9.75 4.63
N GLN A 11 -24.18 -9.64 5.75
CA GLN A 11 -24.42 -8.47 6.62
C GLN A 11 -23.22 -7.97 7.43
N ASP A 12 -22.07 -8.64 7.36
CA ASP A 12 -20.91 -8.23 8.15
C ASP A 12 -20.29 -6.96 7.53
N GLU A 13 -20.10 -5.92 8.33
CA GLU A 13 -19.88 -4.49 8.01
C GLU A 13 -18.57 -4.18 7.24
N LYS A 14 -18.19 -5.01 6.28
CA LYS A 14 -16.93 -4.90 5.57
C LYS A 14 -17.09 -3.98 4.36
N PRO A 15 -16.19 -2.98 4.22
CA PRO A 15 -16.20 -2.09 3.06
C PRO A 15 -15.94 -2.89 1.78
N CYS A 16 -16.27 -2.33 0.61
CA CYS A 16 -15.95 -2.97 -0.66
C CYS A 16 -14.42 -2.97 -0.85
N LEU A 17 -13.80 -4.15 -0.79
CA LEU A 17 -12.35 -4.34 -0.86
C LEU A 17 -11.94 -4.95 -2.20
N LEU A 18 -10.91 -4.39 -2.82
CA LEU A 18 -10.20 -4.97 -3.96
C LEU A 18 -8.79 -5.34 -3.52
N HIS A 19 -8.32 -6.50 -3.96
CA HIS A 19 -6.93 -6.91 -3.78
C HIS A 19 -6.28 -6.94 -5.16
N LEU A 20 -5.22 -6.18 -5.34
CA LEU A 20 -4.41 -6.19 -6.56
C LEU A 20 -3.07 -6.83 -6.22
N MET A 21 -2.64 -7.75 -7.07
CA MET A 21 -1.40 -8.49 -6.91
C MET A 21 -0.74 -8.65 -8.28
N CYS A 22 0.49 -8.19 -8.40
CA CYS A 22 1.40 -8.52 -9.49
C CYS A 22 2.07 -9.86 -9.19
N ASP A 23 2.43 -10.61 -10.23
CA ASP A 23 3.24 -11.82 -10.06
C ASP A 23 4.61 -11.43 -9.51
N PRO A 24 5.03 -11.92 -8.32
CA PRO A 24 6.35 -11.63 -7.77
C PRO A 24 7.50 -12.08 -8.69
N LYS A 25 7.26 -13.08 -9.57
CA LYS A 25 8.23 -13.53 -10.57
C LYS A 25 8.25 -12.67 -11.82
N GLY A 26 7.23 -11.81 -12.01
CA GLY A 26 7.09 -10.94 -13.16
C GLY A 26 8.06 -9.76 -13.16
N GLY A 27 8.77 -9.51 -12.05
CA GLY A 27 9.74 -8.42 -11.96
C GLY A 27 9.12 -7.02 -12.09
N GLU A 28 7.82 -6.90 -11.82
CA GLU A 28 7.08 -5.64 -11.88
C GLU A 28 6.41 -5.36 -10.54
N GLU A 29 6.38 -4.09 -10.16
CA GLU A 29 5.71 -3.60 -8.96
C GLU A 29 4.70 -2.51 -9.32
N ILE A 30 3.57 -2.53 -8.62
CA ILE A 30 2.54 -1.50 -8.65
C ILE A 30 3.14 -0.20 -8.14
N ASP A 31 3.01 0.83 -8.96
CA ASP A 31 3.54 2.16 -8.72
C ASP A 31 2.41 3.18 -8.48
N SER A 32 1.32 3.07 -9.25
CA SER A 32 0.13 3.89 -9.02
C SER A 32 -1.15 3.19 -9.47
N ILE A 33 -2.27 3.65 -8.91
CA ILE A 33 -3.58 3.02 -9.10
C ILE A 33 -4.59 4.09 -9.51
N GLY A 34 -5.33 3.83 -10.57
CA GLY A 34 -6.48 4.60 -11.03
C GLY A 34 -7.75 3.77 -11.00
N ILE A 35 -8.85 4.30 -10.47
CA ILE A 35 -10.15 3.62 -10.44
C ILE A 35 -11.26 4.55 -10.92
N LEU A 36 -12.05 4.08 -11.89
CA LEU A 36 -13.33 4.65 -12.26
C LEU A 36 -14.45 3.79 -11.66
N SER A 37 -15.13 4.29 -10.63
CA SER A 37 -16.18 3.56 -9.92
C SER A 37 -17.24 4.49 -9.33
N SER A 38 -18.39 3.94 -8.91
CA SER A 38 -19.46 4.68 -8.24
C SER A 38 -19.09 5.16 -6.83
N ALA A 39 -18.07 4.57 -6.21
CA ALA A 39 -17.51 5.01 -4.93
C ALA A 39 -16.79 6.36 -5.07
N ARG A 40 -17.13 7.34 -4.22
CA ARG A 40 -16.53 8.69 -4.26
C ARG A 40 -15.08 8.70 -3.79
N ASN A 41 -14.73 7.86 -2.83
CA ASN A 41 -13.40 7.84 -2.22
C ASN A 41 -12.77 6.45 -2.36
N MET A 42 -11.45 6.39 -2.38
CA MET A 42 -10.69 5.15 -2.21
C MET A 42 -9.57 5.34 -1.20
N GLU A 43 -9.33 4.34 -0.38
CA GLU A 43 -8.15 4.23 0.49
C GLU A 43 -7.29 3.06 0.00
N VAL A 44 -5.98 3.20 0.06
CA VAL A 44 -5.04 2.16 -0.39
C VAL A 44 -4.12 1.76 0.75
N TYR A 45 -3.90 0.45 0.87
CA TYR A 45 -3.12 -0.19 1.91
C TYR A 45 -2.09 -1.16 1.35
N LEU A 46 -0.93 -1.23 2.01
CA LEU A 46 0.10 -2.24 1.80
C LEU A 46 0.08 -3.19 2.99
N GLY A 47 -0.48 -4.39 2.80
CA GLY A 47 -0.88 -5.22 3.93
C GLY A 47 -1.94 -4.52 4.78
N GLU A 48 -1.56 -4.15 6.00
CA GLU A 48 -2.41 -3.39 6.95
C GLU A 48 -1.97 -1.92 7.09
N GLU A 49 -0.88 -1.51 6.43
CA GLU A 49 -0.39 -0.12 6.47
C GLU A 49 -1.19 0.77 5.54
N TYR A 50 -1.68 1.91 6.05
CA TYR A 50 -2.39 2.91 5.25
C TYR A 50 -1.42 3.77 4.43
N CYS A 51 -1.63 3.83 3.12
CA CYS A 51 -0.74 4.55 2.20
C CYS A 51 -1.31 5.88 1.73
N GLY A 52 -2.63 5.99 1.64
CA GLY A 52 -3.27 7.23 1.23
C GLY A 52 -4.72 7.08 0.83
N THR A 53 -5.37 8.23 0.65
CA THR A 53 -6.75 8.37 0.20
C THR A 53 -6.81 9.22 -1.04
N SER A 54 -7.72 8.88 -1.96
CA SER A 54 -7.99 9.65 -3.15
C SER A 54 -9.49 9.90 -3.27
N ARG A 55 -9.85 11.18 -3.28
CA ARG A 55 -11.21 11.64 -3.54
C ARG A 55 -11.43 11.78 -5.05
N GLY A 56 -12.47 11.14 -5.54
CA GLY A 56 -12.77 11.09 -6.95
C GLY A 56 -13.44 12.34 -7.48
N LYS A 57 -13.11 12.69 -8.73
CA LYS A 57 -13.82 13.71 -9.50
C LYS A 57 -14.93 13.03 -10.30
N SER A 58 -16.15 13.58 -10.30
CA SER A 58 -17.26 13.06 -11.10
C SER A 58 -16.94 13.23 -12.58
N VAL A 59 -17.13 12.18 -13.39
CA VAL A 59 -16.80 12.20 -14.82
C VAL A 59 -17.99 11.88 -15.69
N CYS A 60 -18.79 10.87 -15.33
CA CYS A 60 -19.81 10.34 -16.21
C CYS A 60 -21.01 9.85 -15.39
N THR A 61 -22.18 9.90 -16.02
CA THR A 61 -23.40 9.26 -15.53
C THR A 61 -23.73 8.13 -16.47
N VAL A 62 -23.82 6.91 -15.96
CA VAL A 62 -24.20 5.71 -16.72
C VAL A 62 -25.57 5.23 -16.24
N LEU A 63 -26.42 4.78 -17.16
CA LEU A 63 -27.69 4.16 -16.82
C LEU A 63 -27.44 2.75 -16.31
N ASP A 64 -28.00 2.40 -15.15
CA ASP A 64 -28.10 1.01 -14.73
C ASP A 64 -29.20 0.30 -15.54
N ASN A 65 -29.00 -0.99 -15.81
CA ASN A 65 -29.97 -1.81 -16.54
C ASN A 65 -31.18 -2.21 -15.68
N SER A 66 -31.14 -1.95 -14.37
CA SER A 66 -32.29 -2.03 -13.47
C SER A 66 -32.92 -0.65 -13.31
N GLU A 67 -34.11 -0.47 -13.89
CA GLU A 67 -35.07 0.60 -13.58
C GLU A 67 -34.47 1.99 -13.27
N HIS A 68 -33.84 2.59 -14.28
CA HIS A 68 -33.68 4.05 -14.42
C HIS A 68 -32.87 4.76 -13.33
N GLU A 69 -32.04 4.05 -12.57
CA GLU A 69 -31.10 4.72 -11.67
C GLU A 69 -29.87 5.23 -12.44
N LYS A 70 -29.63 6.54 -12.37
CA LYS A 70 -28.43 7.19 -12.92
C LYS A 70 -27.25 6.93 -11.97
N ILE A 71 -26.28 6.13 -12.40
CA ILE A 71 -25.05 5.87 -11.65
C ILE A 71 -24.01 6.95 -11.99
N ILE A 72 -23.59 7.73 -11.00
CA ILE A 72 -22.48 8.67 -11.15
C ILE A 72 -21.16 7.94 -10.90
N LEU A 73 -20.23 8.04 -11.84
CA LEU A 73 -18.88 7.49 -11.72
C LEU A 73 -17.85 8.56 -11.39
N TYR A 74 -16.95 8.20 -10.47
CA TYR A 74 -15.87 9.05 -9.99
C TYR A 74 -14.52 8.46 -10.37
N LYS A 75 -13.69 9.27 -11.04
CA LYS A 75 -12.30 8.92 -11.36
C LYS A 75 -11.42 9.27 -10.16
N LYS A 76 -10.72 8.28 -9.64
CA LYS A 76 -9.77 8.36 -8.54
C LYS A 76 -8.39 7.93 -9.02
N TYR A 77 -7.35 8.50 -8.42
CA TYR A 77 -5.95 8.18 -8.71
C TYR A 77 -5.10 8.35 -7.46
N LEU A 78 -4.22 7.40 -7.18
CA LEU A 78 -3.23 7.48 -6.10
C LEU A 78 -1.89 6.93 -6.60
N LYS A 79 -0.83 7.73 -6.44
CA LYS A 79 0.56 7.34 -6.61
C LYS A 79 1.09 6.82 -5.27
N LEU A 80 1.70 5.65 -5.27
CA LEU A 80 2.28 5.08 -4.06
C LEU A 80 3.63 5.74 -3.78
N LYS A 81 3.96 5.88 -2.48
CA LYS A 81 5.28 6.38 -2.06
C LYS A 81 6.38 5.36 -2.35
N SER A 82 6.07 4.10 -2.11
CA SER A 82 6.90 2.94 -2.41
C SER A 82 6.06 1.99 -3.26
N SER A 83 6.66 1.44 -4.31
CA SER A 83 6.00 0.43 -5.12
C SER A 83 5.90 -0.91 -4.38
N THR A 84 5.00 -1.77 -4.85
CA THR A 84 4.67 -3.04 -4.18
C THR A 84 4.26 -4.11 -5.18
N HIS A 85 4.35 -5.39 -4.81
CA HIS A 85 3.69 -6.46 -5.56
C HIS A 85 2.22 -6.62 -5.19
N VAL A 86 1.77 -6.14 -4.03
CA VAL A 86 0.40 -6.34 -3.55
C VAL A 86 -0.13 -5.09 -2.85
N CYS A 87 -1.39 -4.76 -3.11
CA CYS A 87 -2.10 -3.72 -2.36
C CYS A 87 -3.58 -4.06 -2.17
N LYS A 88 -4.14 -3.58 -1.06
CA LYS A 88 -5.58 -3.63 -0.76
C LYS A 88 -6.16 -2.24 -0.99
N ILE A 89 -7.30 -2.17 -1.68
CA ILE A 89 -8.00 -0.91 -1.97
C ILE A 89 -9.40 -1.00 -1.39
N LYS A 90 -9.74 -0.02 -0.57
CA LYS A 90 -11.04 0.11 0.07
C LYS A 90 -11.83 1.20 -0.64
N LEU A 91 -12.92 0.80 -1.29
CA LEU A 91 -13.85 1.71 -1.95
C LEU A 91 -14.89 2.20 -0.95
N LEU A 92 -15.10 3.51 -0.93
CA LEU A 92 -15.88 4.19 0.11
C LEU A 92 -16.87 5.20 -0.45
N SER A 93 -17.80 5.61 0.41
CA SER A 93 -18.74 6.71 0.15
C SER A 93 -19.61 6.48 -1.09
N PHE A 94 -20.25 5.31 -1.15
CA PHE A 94 -21.25 4.93 -2.16
C PHE A 94 -22.68 4.87 -1.61
N GLY A 95 -22.91 5.45 -0.43
CA GLY A 95 -24.22 5.53 0.23
C GLY A 95 -24.68 4.19 0.81
N GLU A 96 -25.99 4.02 0.94
CA GLU A 96 -26.64 2.78 1.42
C GLU A 96 -26.71 1.68 0.35
N LYS A 97 -26.00 1.87 -0.78
CA LYS A 97 -26.01 0.92 -1.89
C LYS A 97 -25.33 -0.39 -1.49
N GLN A 98 -25.92 -1.51 -1.88
CA GLN A 98 -25.39 -2.86 -1.62
C GLN A 98 -24.32 -3.29 -2.65
N CYS A 99 -24.00 -2.43 -3.61
CA CYS A 99 -23.02 -2.71 -4.64
C CYS A 99 -22.21 -1.48 -5.03
N VAL A 100 -21.01 -1.73 -5.56
CA VAL A 100 -20.15 -0.72 -6.16
C VAL A 100 -19.93 -1.09 -7.62
N PHE A 101 -20.18 -0.14 -8.52
CA PHE A 101 -19.93 -0.29 -9.94
C PHE A 101 -18.51 0.12 -10.25
N ILE A 102 -17.77 -0.75 -10.93
CA ILE A 102 -16.41 -0.48 -11.38
C ILE A 102 -16.41 -0.56 -12.90
N SER A 103 -16.06 0.56 -13.54
CA SER A 103 -15.96 0.64 -14.99
C SER A 103 -14.54 0.39 -15.47
N LYS A 104 -13.54 0.83 -14.70
CA LYS A 104 -12.14 0.71 -15.08
C LYS A 104 -11.24 0.69 -13.86
N VAL A 105 -10.30 -0.26 -13.85
CA VAL A 105 -9.13 -0.25 -12.97
C VAL A 105 -7.91 -0.08 -13.86
N VAL A 106 -7.03 0.83 -13.49
CA VAL A 106 -5.75 1.08 -14.17
C VAL A 106 -4.67 0.92 -13.12
N VAL A 107 -3.73 0.02 -13.39
CA VAL A 107 -2.56 -0.20 -12.54
C VAL A 107 -1.36 0.23 -13.36
N HIS A 108 -0.65 1.24 -12.90
CA HIS A 108 0.65 1.57 -13.46
C HIS A 108 1.68 0.75 -12.71
N VAL A 109 2.43 -0.05 -13.45
CA VAL A 109 3.52 -0.87 -12.93
C VAL A 109 4.85 -0.29 -13.36
N ARG A 110 5.89 -0.55 -12.57
CA ARG A 110 7.27 -0.26 -12.91
C ARG A 110 8.10 -1.53 -12.82
N PRO A 111 9.08 -1.74 -13.70
CA PRO A 111 10.04 -2.82 -13.54
C PRO A 111 10.81 -2.66 -12.23
N VAL A 112 11.04 -3.76 -11.54
CA VAL A 112 11.97 -3.86 -10.43
C VAL A 112 13.36 -3.80 -11.05
N THR A 113 13.91 -2.59 -11.13
CA THR A 113 15.34 -2.45 -11.37
C THR A 113 16.02 -3.07 -10.15
N ALA A 114 16.80 -4.14 -10.35
CA ALA A 114 17.75 -4.58 -9.35
C ALA A 114 18.70 -3.42 -9.09
N SER A 115 18.37 -2.59 -8.11
CA SER A 115 19.36 -1.73 -7.50
C SER A 115 20.33 -2.69 -6.82
N SER A 116 21.40 -3.04 -7.52
CA SER A 116 22.64 -3.39 -6.87
C SER A 116 23.04 -2.17 -6.04
N SER A 117 22.49 -2.02 -4.84
CA SER A 117 23.18 -1.25 -3.82
C SER A 117 24.45 -2.04 -3.53
N PRO A 118 25.66 -1.48 -3.67
CA PRO A 118 26.81 -2.11 -3.07
C PRO A 118 26.55 -2.11 -1.56
N CYS A 119 26.50 -3.31 -0.98
CA CYS A 119 26.48 -3.56 0.45
C CYS A 119 25.17 -3.22 1.20
N CYS A 120 24.41 -4.26 1.50
CA CYS A 120 23.88 -4.51 2.84
C CYS A 120 23.57 -6.00 2.90
N PRO A 121 24.42 -6.85 3.51
CA PRO A 121 24.09 -8.25 3.68
C PRO A 121 22.86 -8.35 4.59
N THR A 122 21.74 -8.79 4.03
CA THR A 122 20.67 -9.39 4.81
C THR A 122 21.15 -10.77 5.23
N LEU A 123 21.77 -10.84 6.41
CA LEU A 123 21.96 -12.09 7.14
C LEU A 123 21.41 -11.86 8.54
N GLY A 124 20.69 -12.86 9.05
CA GLY A 124 19.84 -12.81 10.25
C GLY A 124 20.37 -11.91 11.37
N SER A 125 19.44 -11.15 11.94
CA SER A 125 19.62 -10.23 13.07
C SER A 125 20.63 -10.70 14.13
N ARG A 126 21.89 -10.30 13.96
CA ARG A 126 22.78 -9.93 15.07
C ARG A 126 23.15 -8.49 14.83
N ILE A 127 22.78 -7.64 15.78
CA ILE A 127 23.17 -6.24 15.78
C ILE A 127 24.70 -6.23 15.81
N ASP A 128 25.33 -5.81 14.73
CA ASP A 128 26.78 -5.64 14.65
C ASP A 128 27.17 -4.38 15.45
N LEU A 129 27.33 -4.60 16.76
CA LEU A 129 27.66 -3.56 17.73
C LEU A 129 29.05 -2.98 17.50
N ASP A 130 29.96 -3.73 16.86
CA ASP A 130 31.33 -3.28 16.61
C ASP A 130 31.39 -2.31 15.41
N GLY A 131 30.54 -2.54 14.39
CA GLY A 131 30.31 -1.59 13.32
C GLY A 131 29.70 -0.26 13.80
N PHE A 132 28.78 -0.33 14.79
CA PHE A 132 28.16 0.86 15.38
C PHE A 132 29.15 1.70 16.19
N GLN A 133 30.07 1.05 16.91
CA GLN A 133 31.10 1.71 17.71
C GLN A 133 32.10 2.48 16.83
N THR A 134 32.49 1.89 15.69
CA THR A 134 33.39 2.50 14.70
C THR A 134 32.80 3.77 14.08
N ILE A 135 31.50 3.76 13.75
CA ILE A 135 30.79 4.93 13.19
C ILE A 135 30.71 6.05 14.23
N MET A 136 30.46 5.69 15.49
CA MET A 136 30.26 6.64 16.58
C MET A 136 31.57 7.32 17.03
N GLU A 137 32.70 6.59 16.98
CA GLU A 137 34.05 7.16 17.15
C GLU A 137 34.43 8.11 16.01
N SER A 138 34.01 7.81 14.77
CA SER A 138 34.24 8.69 13.60
C SER A 138 33.47 10.02 13.66
N MET A 139 32.38 10.08 14.43
CA MET A 139 31.56 11.28 14.65
C MET A 139 31.91 12.04 15.95
N GLY A 140 33.00 11.66 16.64
CA GLY A 140 33.49 12.35 17.85
C GLY A 140 32.53 12.34 19.05
N SER A 141 31.49 11.50 19.00
CA SER A 141 30.38 11.50 19.95
C SER A 141 30.58 10.35 20.94
N LYS A 142 31.12 10.62 22.14
CA LYS A 142 31.19 9.59 23.18
C LYS A 142 29.80 9.34 23.77
N LEU A 143 29.41 8.07 23.90
CA LEU A 143 28.19 7.70 24.61
C LEU A 143 28.24 8.18 26.06
N SER A 144 27.07 8.49 26.59
CA SER A 144 26.95 8.70 28.02
C SER A 144 27.30 7.40 28.77
N PRO A 145 27.83 7.49 30.00
CA PRO A 145 28.16 6.30 30.79
C PRO A 145 26.98 5.32 30.92
N GLY A 146 25.75 5.83 30.99
CA GLY A 146 24.54 5.01 31.06
C GLY A 146 24.22 4.28 29.75
N ALA A 147 24.45 4.91 28.60
CA ALA A 147 24.22 4.28 27.29
C ALA A 147 25.28 3.20 26.99
N GLN A 148 26.53 3.40 27.41
CA GLN A 148 27.58 2.39 27.31
C GLN A 148 27.24 1.13 28.12
N GLN A 149 26.77 1.32 29.36
CA GLN A 149 26.42 0.22 30.25
C GLN A 149 25.26 -0.64 29.69
N MET A 150 24.30 -0.02 29.01
CA MET A 150 23.23 -0.75 28.32
C MET A 150 23.75 -1.57 27.13
N LEU A 151 24.67 -1.01 26.33
CA LEU A 151 25.29 -1.75 25.22
C LEU A 151 26.09 -2.96 25.71
N ASP A 152 26.87 -2.79 26.78
CA ASP A 152 27.68 -3.88 27.35
C ASP A 152 26.78 -5.00 27.92
N MET A 153 25.65 -4.62 28.52
CA MET A 153 24.65 -5.58 29.01
C MET A 153 23.98 -6.36 27.86
N ILE A 154 23.73 -5.72 26.71
CA ILE A 154 23.19 -6.38 25.51
C ILE A 154 24.24 -7.33 24.90
N LYS A 155 25.53 -6.95 24.89
CA LYS A 155 26.63 -7.83 24.44
C LYS A 155 26.71 -9.11 25.27
N PHE A 156 26.53 -9.00 26.59
CA PHE A 156 26.60 -10.15 27.50
C PHE A 156 25.44 -11.15 27.32
N GLN A 157 24.25 -10.70 26.93
CA GLN A 157 23.09 -11.58 26.71
C GLN A 157 23.11 -12.33 25.36
N GLN A 158 23.96 -11.94 24.42
CA GLN A 158 24.06 -12.55 23.09
C GLN A 158 25.25 -13.52 22.92
N GLY A 159 25.98 -13.78 24.01
CA GLY A 159 27.08 -14.76 24.11
C GLY A 159 26.61 -16.13 24.56
#